data_AF-A0A6I9WXU7-F1
#
_entry.id   AF-A0A6I9WXU7-F1
#
_cell.length_a   1.000
_cell.length_b   1.000
_cell.length_c   1.000
_cell.angle_alpha   90.00
_cell.angle_beta   90.00
_cell.angle_gamma   90.00
#
_symmetry.space_group_name_H-M   'P 1'
#
loop_
_entity.id
_entity.type
_entity.pdbx_description
1 polymer ?
#
loop_
_entity_poly.entity_id
_entity_poly.type
_entity_poly.pdbx_seq_one_letter_code
_entity_poly.pdbx_strand_id
1 'polypeptide(L)'
;MVAAGGSGGNKKLAEALAASASQVESLTPQLINAGRIRMTYSDSKAADEHFENLRQQYAETMQRARALCDEATNSGDFIRTSEEQMQKHSFLCEEAIAKALPQKMVDNTASIARLANRVILVAKQESDNSEDPTFIQRVNHATDVLQNSTYIIT
;
A
#
# COMPACT_ATOMS: atom_id res chain seq x y z
N MET A 1 32.65 -1.83 -10.84
CA MET A 1 32.81 -2.20 -9.42
C MET A 1 31.44 -2.21 -8.79
N VAL A 2 30.90 -3.38 -8.47
CA VAL A 2 29.59 -3.52 -7.82
C VAL A 2 29.84 -3.43 -6.33
N ALA A 3 29.31 -2.40 -5.67
CA ALA A 3 29.36 -2.31 -4.22
C ALA A 3 28.53 -3.45 -3.65
N ALA A 4 29.21 -4.48 -3.14
CA ALA A 4 28.61 -5.45 -2.24
C ALA A 4 28.11 -4.68 -1.00
N GLY A 5 26.85 -4.26 -1.04
CA GLY A 5 26.14 -3.68 0.09
C GLY A 5 26.07 -4.71 1.21
N GLY A 6 26.98 -4.57 2.16
CA GLY A 6 27.11 -5.48 3.30
C GLY A 6 25.81 -5.63 4.08
N SER A 7 25.74 -6.75 4.78
CA SER A 7 24.72 -7.20 5.73
C SER A 7 24.19 -6.20 6.78
N GLY A 8 24.63 -4.94 6.77
CA GLY A 8 24.15 -3.84 7.62
C GLY A 8 22.91 -3.09 7.08
N GLY A 9 22.59 -3.17 5.79
CA GLY A 9 21.39 -2.55 5.21
C GLY A 9 20.11 -3.17 5.79
N ASN A 10 20.03 -4.50 5.77
CA ASN A 10 18.88 -5.24 6.32
C ASN A 10 18.71 -5.04 7.83
N LYS A 11 19.79 -4.82 8.60
CA LYS A 11 19.68 -4.60 10.04
C LYS A 11 19.00 -3.26 10.36
N LYS A 12 19.44 -2.17 9.72
CA LYS A 12 18.83 -0.85 9.91
C LYS A 12 17.37 -0.84 9.45
N LEU A 13 17.09 -1.48 8.33
CA LEU A 13 15.74 -1.65 7.81
C LEU A 13 14.86 -2.44 8.77
N ALA A 14 15.36 -3.56 9.30
CA ALA A 14 14.64 -4.38 10.29
C ALA A 14 14.38 -3.62 11.60
N GLU A 15 15.35 -2.84 12.09
CA GLU A 15 15.18 -1.99 13.28
C GLU A 15 14.14 -0.89 13.05
N ALA A 16 14.18 -0.22 11.89
CA ALA A 16 13.20 0.79 11.52
C ALA A 16 11.80 0.18 11.36
N LEU A 17 11.69 -1.01 10.77
CA LEU A 17 10.44 -1.76 10.62
C LEU A 17 9.86 -2.13 11.99
N ALA A 18 10.69 -2.67 12.89
CA ALA A 18 10.28 -3.03 14.25
C ALA A 18 9.82 -1.80 15.05
N ALA A 19 10.54 -0.67 14.92
CA ALA A 19 10.14 0.58 15.55
C ALA A 19 8.80 1.10 14.99
N SER A 20 8.60 1.04 13.66
CA SER A 20 7.34 1.45 13.03
C SER A 20 6.19 0.54 13.46
N ALA A 21 6.41 -0.77 13.57
CA ALA A 21 5.42 -1.73 14.05
C ALA A 21 5.00 -1.43 15.50
N SER A 22 5.98 -1.19 16.39
CA SER A 22 5.70 -0.82 17.79
C SER A 22 4.91 0.49 17.90
N GLN A 23 5.18 1.47 17.03
CA GLN A 23 4.39 2.71 16.97
C GLN A 23 2.95 2.46 16.53
N VAL A 24 2.72 1.59 15.53
CA VAL A 24 1.36 1.20 15.11
C VAL A 24 0.61 0.53 16.27
N GLU A 25 1.25 -0.42 16.95
CA GLU A 25 0.67 -1.11 18.10
C GLU A 25 0.29 -0.15 19.23
N SER A 26 1.12 0.85 19.50
CA SER A 26 0.86 1.87 20.52
C SER A 26 -0.24 2.86 20.11
N LEU A 27 -0.26 3.31 18.86
CA LEU A 27 -1.24 4.30 18.36
C LEU A 27 -2.64 3.70 18.20
N THR A 28 -2.74 2.42 17.86
CA THR A 28 -4.03 1.74 17.61
C THR A 28 -5.05 1.92 18.75
N PRO A 29 -4.76 1.54 20.01
CA PRO A 29 -5.71 1.72 21.11
C PRO A 29 -6.00 3.19 21.40
N GLN A 30 -5.03 4.09 21.20
CA GLN A 30 -5.21 5.53 21.40
C GLN A 30 -6.21 6.12 20.39
N LEU A 31 -6.06 5.77 19.10
CA LEU A 31 -6.98 6.17 18.04
C LEU A 31 -8.39 5.64 18.29
N ILE A 32 -8.53 4.37 18.71
CA ILE A 32 -9.83 3.78 19.07
C ILE A 32 -10.47 4.55 20.22
N ASN A 33 -9.71 4.86 21.27
CA ASN A 33 -10.21 5.60 22.42
C ASN A 33 -10.61 7.03 22.06
N ALA A 34 -9.81 7.73 21.26
CA ALA A 34 -10.15 9.07 20.76
C ALA A 34 -11.41 9.04 19.90
N GLY A 35 -11.60 8.00 19.08
CA GLY A 35 -12.83 7.80 18.32
C GLY A 35 -14.05 7.62 19.22
N ARG A 36 -13.94 6.84 20.29
CA ARG A 36 -15.01 6.68 21.30
C ARG A 36 -15.34 7.99 22.01
N ILE A 37 -14.34 8.78 22.39
CA ILE A 37 -14.53 10.09 23.01
C ILE A 37 -15.25 11.03 22.04
N ARG A 38 -14.80 11.11 20.78
CA ARG A 38 -15.45 11.91 19.73
C ARG A 38 -16.92 11.53 19.52
N MET A 39 -17.23 10.23 19.53
CA MET A 39 -18.62 9.76 19.44
C MET A 39 -19.47 10.14 20.65
N THR A 40 -18.88 10.13 21.85
CA THR A 40 -19.58 10.48 23.09
C THR A 40 -19.81 11.98 23.22
N TYR A 41 -18.88 12.78 22.71
CA TYR A 41 -18.88 14.24 22.77
C TYR A 41 -18.83 14.84 21.36
N SER A 42 -19.86 14.59 20.54
CA SER A 42 -19.89 14.96 19.11
C SER A 42 -19.72 16.45 18.82
N ASP A 43 -20.14 17.31 19.76
CA ASP A 43 -20.06 18.77 19.59
C ASP A 43 -18.74 19.36 20.12
N SER A 44 -17.88 18.53 20.71
CA SER A 44 -16.59 18.95 21.26
C SER A 44 -15.57 19.09 20.15
N LYS A 45 -15.27 20.35 19.78
CA LYS A 45 -14.20 20.66 18.82
C LYS A 45 -12.85 20.09 19.25
N ALA A 46 -12.56 20.09 20.55
CA ALA A 46 -11.32 19.52 21.08
C ALA A 46 -11.24 17.99 20.89
N ALA A 47 -12.37 17.28 21.04
CA ALA A 47 -12.41 15.83 20.80
C ALA A 47 -12.25 15.50 19.31
N ASP A 48 -12.83 16.31 18.43
CA ASP A 48 -12.68 16.20 16.98
C ASP A 48 -11.21 16.44 16.54
N GLU A 49 -10.61 17.55 16.98
CA GLU A 49 -9.21 17.88 16.70
C GLU A 49 -8.25 16.81 17.25
N HIS A 50 -8.50 16.29 18.46
CA HIS A 50 -7.67 15.23 19.03
C HIS A 50 -7.75 13.93 18.22
N PHE A 51 -8.96 13.53 17.81
CA PHE A 51 -9.15 12.35 16.96
C PHE A 51 -8.46 12.52 15.60
N GLU A 52 -8.65 13.66 14.92
CA GLU A 52 -8.05 13.88 13.61
C GLU A 52 -6.52 13.89 13.66
N ASN A 53 -5.94 14.47 14.72
CA ASN A 53 -4.49 14.40 14.94
C ASN A 53 -3.99 12.95 15.09
N LEU A 54 -4.67 12.13 15.89
CA LEU A 54 -4.31 10.71 16.05
C LEU A 54 -4.55 9.91 14.77
N ARG A 55 -5.63 10.21 14.03
CA ARG A 55 -5.94 9.56 12.75
C ARG A 55 -4.84 9.83 11.73
N GLN A 56 -4.38 11.08 11.65
CA GLN A 56 -3.30 11.49 10.76
C GLN A 56 -1.98 10.82 11.15
N GLN A 57 -1.59 10.85 12.44
CA GLN A 57 -0.38 10.19 12.92
C GLN A 57 -0.39 8.69 12.64
N TYR A 58 -1.52 8.01 12.87
CA TYR A 58 -1.68 6.59 12.57
C TYR A 58 -1.52 6.32 11.07
N ALA A 59 -2.15 7.12 10.22
CA ALA A 59 -2.05 6.98 8.77
C ALA A 59 -0.61 7.15 8.27
N GLU A 60 0.11 8.16 8.77
CA GLU A 60 1.52 8.40 8.45
C GLU A 60 2.42 7.26 8.91
N THR A 61 2.24 6.75 10.13
CA THR A 61 3.02 5.60 10.63
C THR A 61 2.73 4.33 9.82
N MET A 62 1.48 4.09 9.42
CA MET A 62 1.13 2.98 8.53
C MET A 62 1.76 3.12 7.14
N GLN A 63 1.79 4.33 6.58
CA GLN A 63 2.47 4.60 5.31
C GLN A 63 3.99 4.36 5.44
N ARG A 64 4.61 4.80 6.53
CA ARG A 64 6.03 4.53 6.81
C ARG A 64 6.31 3.03 6.94
N ALA A 65 5.52 2.30 7.72
CA ALA A 65 5.68 0.85 7.87
C ALA A 65 5.60 0.13 6.51
N ARG A 66 4.64 0.52 5.67
CA ARG A 66 4.49 -0.01 4.32
C ARG A 66 5.72 0.28 3.45
N ALA A 67 6.23 1.50 3.45
CA ALA A 67 7.41 1.86 2.65
C ALA A 67 8.64 1.03 3.06
N LEU A 68 8.82 0.78 4.36
CA LEU A 68 9.89 -0.08 4.87
C LEU A 68 9.68 -1.56 4.47
N CYS A 69 8.44 -2.06 4.46
CA CYS A 69 8.14 -3.39 3.90
C CYS A 69 8.48 -3.47 2.41
N ASP A 70 8.16 -2.42 1.64
CA ASP A 70 8.42 -2.38 0.20
C ASP A 70 9.93 -2.39 -0.07
N GLU A 71 10.71 -1.61 0.68
CA GLU A 71 12.18 -1.64 0.62
C GLU A 71 12.76 -3.01 1.00
N ALA A 72 12.13 -3.72 1.93
CA ALA A 72 12.57 -5.05 2.37
C ALA A 72 12.18 -6.17 1.38
N THR A 73 11.29 -5.89 0.43
CA THR A 73 10.70 -6.89 -0.47
C THR A 73 11.32 -6.75 -1.86
N ASN A 74 11.63 -7.87 -2.51
CA ASN A 74 12.03 -7.84 -3.91
C ASN A 74 10.87 -7.35 -4.77
N SER A 75 11.07 -6.25 -5.50
CA SER A 75 10.04 -5.64 -6.35
C SER A 75 9.55 -6.57 -7.46
N GLY A 76 10.44 -7.36 -8.07
CA GLY A 76 10.07 -8.37 -9.08
C GLY A 76 9.15 -9.46 -8.53
N ASP A 77 9.45 -9.99 -7.34
CA ASP A 77 8.62 -11.00 -6.67
C ASP A 77 7.28 -10.41 -6.22
N PHE A 78 7.28 -9.15 -5.73
CA PHE A 78 6.07 -8.43 -5.37
C PHE A 78 5.15 -8.24 -6.59
N ILE A 79 5.68 -7.80 -7.73
CA ILE A 79 4.91 -7.57 -8.96
C ILE A 79 4.34 -8.89 -9.47
N ARG A 80 5.15 -9.96 -9.50
CA ARG A 80 4.69 -11.30 -9.92
C ARG A 80 3.57 -11.83 -9.04
N THR A 81 3.74 -11.76 -7.72
CA THR A 81 2.72 -12.20 -6.77
C THR A 81 1.44 -11.36 -6.91
N SER A 82 1.59 -10.06 -7.13
CA SER A 82 0.45 -9.16 -7.37
C SER A 82 -0.30 -9.52 -8.64
N GLU A 83 0.39 -9.87 -9.73
CA GLU A 83 -0.23 -10.37 -10.96
C GLU A 83 -1.05 -11.63 -10.71
N GLU A 84 -0.48 -12.63 -10.03
CA GLU A 84 -1.19 -13.88 -9.68
C GLU A 84 -2.46 -13.61 -8.87
N GLN A 85 -2.40 -12.68 -7.90
CA GLN A 85 -3.59 -12.29 -7.13
C GLN A 85 -4.62 -11.53 -7.97
N MET A 86 -4.19 -10.65 -8.89
CA MET A 86 -5.09 -9.96 -9.80
C MET A 86 -5.80 -10.95 -10.74
N GLN A 87 -5.08 -11.95 -11.27
CA GLN A 87 -5.67 -13.02 -12.08
C GLN A 87 -6.71 -13.83 -11.29
N LYS A 88 -6.40 -14.17 -10.03
CA LYS A 88 -7.35 -14.84 -9.14
C LYS A 88 -8.60 -13.99 -8.88
N HIS A 89 -8.44 -12.70 -8.62
CA HIS A 89 -9.58 -11.80 -8.44
C HIS A 89 -10.41 -11.64 -9.73
N SER A 90 -9.77 -11.66 -10.90
CA SER A 90 -10.47 -11.64 -12.19
C SER A 90 -11.36 -12.89 -12.34
N PHE A 91 -10.85 -14.08 -12.03
CA PHE A 91 -11.65 -15.30 -12.01
C PHE A 91 -12.83 -15.22 -11.01
N LEU A 92 -12.57 -14.75 -9.79
CA LEU A 92 -13.63 -14.59 -8.77
C LEU A 92 -14.66 -13.52 -9.16
N CYS A 93 -14.27 -12.53 -9.95
CA CYS A 93 -15.16 -11.52 -10.50
C CYS A 93 -16.13 -12.14 -11.52
N GLU A 94 -15.62 -12.94 -12.45
CA GLU A 94 -16.44 -13.68 -13.42
C GLU A 94 -17.40 -14.66 -12.72
N GLU A 95 -16.93 -15.38 -11.70
CA GLU A 95 -17.80 -16.22 -10.88
C GLU A 95 -18.91 -15.43 -10.18
N ALA A 96 -18.58 -14.23 -9.67
CA ALA A 96 -19.55 -13.36 -9.01
C ALA A 96 -20.61 -12.85 -10.00
N ILE A 97 -20.21 -12.52 -11.24
CA ILE A 97 -21.13 -12.15 -12.32
C ILE A 97 -22.06 -13.31 -12.65
N ALA A 98 -21.50 -14.51 -12.89
CA ALA A 98 -22.28 -15.71 -13.22
C ALA A 98 -23.29 -16.10 -12.13
N LYS A 99 -22.96 -15.84 -10.87
CA LYS A 99 -23.82 -16.11 -9.70
C LYS A 99 -24.71 -14.93 -9.30
N ALA A 100 -24.71 -13.84 -10.06
CA ALA A 100 -25.46 -12.61 -9.78
C ALA A 100 -25.18 -12.04 -8.36
N LEU A 101 -23.90 -12.01 -7.95
CA LEU A 101 -23.43 -11.50 -6.66
C LEU A 101 -22.72 -10.14 -6.84
N PRO A 102 -23.47 -9.02 -6.98
CA PRO A 102 -22.89 -7.72 -7.34
C PRO A 102 -21.87 -7.21 -6.33
N GLN A 103 -22.10 -7.41 -5.02
CA GLN A 103 -21.14 -6.98 -4.00
C GLN A 103 -19.79 -7.68 -4.15
N LYS A 104 -19.78 -8.99 -4.41
CA LYS A 104 -18.53 -9.74 -4.62
C LYS A 104 -17.81 -9.31 -5.90
N MET A 105 -18.55 -8.98 -6.95
CA MET A 105 -17.99 -8.44 -8.18
C MET A 105 -17.25 -7.12 -7.89
N VAL A 106 -17.89 -6.20 -7.16
CA VAL A 106 -17.29 -4.92 -6.75
C VAL A 106 -16.06 -5.14 -5.87
N ASP A 107 -16.14 -6.03 -4.87
CA ASP A 107 -15.03 -6.30 -3.95
C ASP A 107 -13.79 -6.84 -4.67
N ASN A 108 -13.97 -7.76 -5.63
CA ASN A 108 -12.87 -8.31 -6.44
C ASN A 108 -12.28 -7.24 -7.35
N THR A 109 -13.14 -6.45 -8.01
CA THR A 109 -12.74 -5.37 -8.90
C THR A 109 -11.94 -4.29 -8.18
N ALA A 110 -12.40 -3.87 -6.99
CA ALA A 110 -11.66 -2.94 -6.13
C ALA A 110 -10.33 -3.53 -5.64
N SER A 111 -10.25 -4.85 -5.42
CA SER A 111 -9.00 -5.52 -5.05
C SER A 111 -7.98 -5.52 -6.19
N ILE A 112 -8.43 -5.74 -7.44
CA ILE A 112 -7.59 -5.60 -8.63
C ILE A 112 -7.05 -4.16 -8.74
N ALA A 113 -7.92 -3.15 -8.66
CA ALA A 113 -7.52 -1.75 -8.77
C ALA A 113 -6.50 -1.36 -7.68
N ARG A 114 -6.68 -1.84 -6.44
CA ARG A 114 -5.71 -1.60 -5.35
C ARG A 114 -4.36 -2.26 -5.61
N LEU A 115 -4.33 -3.49 -6.11
CA LEU A 115 -3.08 -4.18 -6.46
C LEU A 115 -2.37 -3.48 -7.63
N ALA A 116 -3.10 -3.10 -8.68
CA ALA A 116 -2.55 -2.35 -9.80
C ALA A 116 -1.90 -1.03 -9.35
N ASN A 117 -2.60 -0.26 -8.51
CA ASN A 117 -2.05 0.97 -7.93
C ASN A 117 -0.79 0.74 -7.08
N ARG A 118 -0.70 -0.41 -6.40
CA ARG A 118 0.49 -0.78 -5.62
C ARG A 118 1.66 -1.18 -6.52
N VAL A 119 1.42 -1.93 -7.59
CA VAL A 119 2.42 -2.25 -8.62
C VAL A 119 2.97 -0.96 -9.25
N ILE A 120 2.10 -0.01 -9.59
CA ILE A 120 2.49 1.31 -10.11
C ILE A 120 3.44 2.04 -9.15
N LEU A 121 3.11 2.06 -7.86
CA LEU A 121 3.95 2.76 -6.86
C LEU A 121 5.34 2.12 -6.74
N VAL A 122 5.41 0.79 -6.66
CA VAL A 122 6.70 0.05 -6.59
C VAL A 122 7.50 0.25 -7.87
N ALA A 123 6.87 0.18 -9.05
CA ALA A 123 7.53 0.40 -10.33
C ALA A 123 8.11 1.82 -10.46
N LYS A 124 7.37 2.85 -10.03
CA LYS A 124 7.87 4.23 -9.99
C LYS A 124 9.07 4.37 -9.06
N GLN A 125 9.01 3.77 -7.87
CA GLN A 125 10.13 3.80 -6.93
C GLN A 125 11.39 3.12 -7.51
N GLU A 126 11.24 1.99 -8.21
CA GLU A 126 12.35 1.32 -8.90
C GLU A 126 12.93 2.16 -10.03
N SER A 127 12.07 2.84 -10.79
CA SER A 127 12.52 3.80 -11.81
C SER A 127 13.30 4.96 -11.18
N ASP A 128 12.81 5.54 -10.08
CA ASP A 128 13.45 6.67 -9.39
C ASP A 128 14.81 6.29 -8.78
N ASN A 129 14.98 5.00 -8.43
CA ASN A 129 16.23 4.45 -7.87
C ASN A 129 17.24 4.01 -8.93
N SER A 130 16.88 4.05 -10.22
CA SER A 130 17.73 3.59 -11.30
C SER A 130 18.50 4.73 -11.98
N GLU A 131 19.69 4.43 -12.47
CA GLU A 131 20.48 5.34 -13.32
C GLU A 131 20.43 4.94 -14.80
N ASP A 132 19.81 3.81 -15.16
CA ASP A 132 19.71 3.33 -16.55
C ASP A 132 18.51 3.99 -17.28
N PRO A 133 18.76 4.88 -18.26
CA PRO A 133 17.70 5.58 -18.97
C PRO A 133 16.75 4.64 -19.72
N THR A 134 17.25 3.50 -20.21
CA THR A 134 16.45 2.52 -20.96
C THR A 134 15.48 1.81 -20.02
N PHE A 135 15.96 1.40 -18.85
CA PHE A 135 15.13 0.81 -17.81
C PHE A 135 14.04 1.79 -17.36
N ILE A 136 14.42 3.03 -17.02
CA ILE A 136 13.51 4.10 -16.59
C ILE A 136 12.39 4.31 -17.62
N GLN A 137 12.75 4.48 -18.89
CA GLN A 137 11.76 4.70 -19.96
C GLN A 137 10.79 3.52 -20.09
N ARG A 138 11.29 2.28 -20.06
CA ARG A 138 10.45 1.09 -20.20
C ARG A 138 9.50 0.92 -19.02
N VAL A 139 9.98 1.11 -17.79
CA VAL A 139 9.19 0.97 -16.58
C VAL A 139 8.11 2.06 -16.50
N ASN A 140 8.47 3.32 -16.80
CA ASN A 140 7.49 4.41 -16.82
C ASN A 140 6.43 4.21 -17.90
N HIS A 141 6.82 3.80 -19.11
CA HIS A 141 5.85 3.50 -20.16
C HIS A 141 4.87 2.39 -19.76
N ALA A 142 5.36 1.27 -19.20
CA ALA A 142 4.50 0.19 -18.73
C ALA A 142 3.56 0.65 -17.61
N THR A 143 4.06 1.51 -16.72
CA THR A 143 3.30 2.10 -15.61
C THR A 143 2.18 3.01 -16.13
N ASP A 144 2.45 3.84 -17.14
CA ASP A 144 1.45 4.71 -17.77
C ASP A 144 0.33 3.89 -18.43
N VAL A 145 0.70 2.80 -19.14
CA VAL A 145 -0.28 1.88 -19.74
C VAL A 145 -1.18 1.24 -18.67
N LEU A 146 -0.59 0.77 -17.57
CA LEU A 146 -1.36 0.17 -16.47
C LEU A 146 -2.26 1.20 -15.77
N GLN A 147 -1.76 2.41 -15.53
CA GLN A 147 -2.50 3.48 -14.89
C GLN A 147 -3.72 3.88 -15.73
N ASN A 148 -3.57 4.00 -17.05
CA ASN A 148 -4.66 4.31 -17.98
C ASN A 148 -5.70 3.18 -18.05
N SER A 149 -5.26 1.93 -17.91
CA SER A 149 -6.18 0.76 -17.90
C SER A 149 -6.99 0.67 -16.60
N THR A 150 -6.44 1.17 -15.49
CA THR A 150 -7.08 1.11 -14.17
C THR A 150 -8.13 2.21 -13.98
N TYR A 151 -8.00 3.35 -14.67
CA TYR A 151 -8.96 4.47 -14.61
C TYR A 151 -10.36 4.09 -15.13
N ILE A 152 -10.46 3.00 -15.90
CA ILE A 152 -11.74 2.47 -16.41
C ILE A 152 -12.53 1.75 -15.30
N ILE A 153 -11.86 1.39 -14.19
CA ILE A 153 -12.38 0.49 -13.15
C ILE A 153 -12.86 1.25 -11.89
N THR A 154 -12.39 2.48 -11.67
CA THR A 154 -12.79 3.38 -10.56
C THR A 154 -13.74 4.46 -11.01
#